data_AF-A0A7L4MZS4-F1
#
_entry.id   AF-A0A7L4MZS4-F1
#
_cell.length_a   1.000
_cell.length_b   1.000
_cell.length_c   1.000
_cell.angle_alpha   90.00
_cell.angle_beta   90.00
_cell.angle_gamma   90.00
#
_symmetry.space_group_name_H-M   'P 1'
#
loop_
_entity.id
_entity.type
_entity.pdbx_description
1 polymer ?
#
loop_
_entity_poly.entity_id
_entity_poly.type
_entity_poly.pdbx_seq_one_letter_code
_entity_poly.pdbx_strand_id
1 'polypeptide(L)'
;AQIVGGHEAQPHSHPYMAYLKAGIFSCGGFLVAPDWVMTAAHCLLGNITIVLGAHNIQEPERTQQTRGVLKYYPHPEYNSETVANDIMLLKARQCCSRQGSRGLSGGRGSSRATLNDYVKTIPLPKTSSDLPTGTKCSIAGWGLIDDDHATHKLFETKVSVYSRRKCRLFYPHLNSGMVCAGSFHELKDSSQGDSGGPLVCNKAAQGVVSFGYDTPPGVYARISNYLSWIKKTMKK
;
A
#
# COMPACT_ATOMS: atom_id res chain seq x y z
N ALA A 1 10.25 -1.01 13.06
CA ALA A 1 8.93 -0.44 12.76
C ALA A 1 7.89 -1.52 13.06
N GLN A 2 6.92 -1.21 13.92
CA GLN A 2 5.96 -2.15 14.53
C GLN A 2 4.54 -1.60 14.32
N ILE A 3 3.53 -2.43 14.00
CA ILE A 3 2.13 -2.03 14.22
C ILE A 3 1.84 -2.34 15.69
N VAL A 4 2.43 -1.56 16.61
CA VAL A 4 2.06 -1.70 18.02
C VAL A 4 0.61 -1.26 18.13
N GLY A 5 -0.25 -2.05 18.76
CA GLY A 5 -1.61 -1.61 19.13
C GLY A 5 -2.59 -1.45 17.97
N GLY A 6 -2.33 -2.08 16.82
CA GLY A 6 -3.38 -2.39 15.85
C GLY A 6 -4.34 -3.48 16.35
N HIS A 7 -5.35 -3.79 15.54
CA HIS A 7 -6.22 -4.94 15.75
C HIS A 7 -6.48 -5.65 14.43
N GLU A 8 -6.87 -6.92 14.48
CA GLU A 8 -7.29 -7.66 13.29
C GLU A 8 -8.43 -6.88 12.61
N ALA A 9 -8.26 -6.56 11.34
CA ALA A 9 -9.30 -5.91 10.56
C ALA A 9 -10.47 -6.88 10.39
N GLN A 10 -11.70 -6.36 10.30
CA GLN A 10 -12.82 -7.20 9.89
C GLN A 10 -12.51 -7.81 8.50
N PRO A 11 -12.69 -9.13 8.30
CA PRO A 11 -12.39 -9.77 7.02
C PRO A 11 -13.00 -9.00 5.84
N HIS A 12 -12.16 -8.74 4.83
CA HIS A 12 -12.53 -8.07 3.58
C HIS A 12 -13.08 -6.64 3.70
N SER A 13 -12.97 -6.00 4.87
CA SER A 13 -13.37 -4.60 5.09
C SER A 13 -12.55 -3.59 4.28
N HIS A 14 -11.37 -3.98 3.80
CA HIS A 14 -10.45 -3.16 3.02
C HIS A 14 -10.26 -3.74 1.60
N PRO A 15 -11.30 -3.73 0.75
CA PRO A 15 -11.30 -4.45 -0.53
C PRO A 15 -10.32 -3.90 -1.57
N TYR A 16 -9.65 -2.80 -1.28
CA TYR A 16 -8.60 -2.23 -2.12
C TYR A 16 -7.20 -2.72 -1.78
N MET A 17 -7.00 -3.43 -0.67
CA MET A 17 -5.68 -3.88 -0.26
C MET A 17 -5.11 -4.91 -1.24
N ALA A 18 -3.81 -4.78 -1.49
CA ALA A 18 -3.02 -5.70 -2.28
C ALA A 18 -1.84 -6.18 -1.44
N TYR A 19 -1.68 -7.49 -1.33
CA TYR A 19 -0.47 -8.09 -0.81
C TYR A 19 0.51 -8.32 -1.98
N LEU A 20 1.72 -7.79 -1.85
CA LEU A 20 2.75 -7.86 -2.87
C LEU A 20 3.84 -8.82 -2.41
N LYS A 21 3.96 -9.97 -3.07
CA LYS A 21 4.98 -10.98 -2.78
C LYS A 21 6.13 -10.91 -3.77
N ALA A 22 7.36 -10.77 -3.28
CA ALA A 22 8.59 -10.78 -4.07
C ALA A 22 9.61 -11.74 -3.44
N GLY A 23 9.58 -13.01 -3.84
CA GLY A 23 10.43 -14.05 -3.23
C GLY A 23 10.07 -14.25 -1.75
N ILE A 24 11.03 -14.00 -0.85
CA ILE A 24 10.85 -14.00 0.60
C ILE A 24 10.37 -12.67 1.17
N PHE A 25 10.43 -11.59 0.38
CA PHE A 25 10.00 -10.26 0.79
C PHE A 25 8.52 -10.05 0.49
N SER A 26 7.92 -9.16 1.27
CA SER A 26 6.56 -8.70 1.01
C SER A 26 6.41 -7.21 1.28
N CYS A 27 5.46 -6.61 0.60
CA CYS A 27 5.01 -5.24 0.81
C CYS A 27 3.48 -5.18 0.74
N GLY A 28 2.94 -4.09 1.29
CA GLY A 28 1.60 -3.63 0.99
C GLY A 28 1.51 -2.94 -0.37
N GLY A 29 0.28 -2.85 -0.85
CA GLY A 29 -0.11 -2.07 -2.00
C GLY A 29 -1.62 -1.87 -1.98
N PHE A 30 -2.13 -1.11 -2.95
CA PHE A 30 -3.57 -0.89 -3.05
C PHE A 30 -4.02 -0.63 -4.48
N LEU A 31 -5.21 -1.13 -4.81
CA LEU A 31 -5.80 -1.05 -6.13
C LEU A 31 -6.39 0.35 -6.37
N VAL A 32 -5.86 1.09 -7.35
CA VAL A 32 -6.32 2.45 -7.71
C VAL A 32 -7.11 2.48 -9.01
N ALA A 33 -6.97 1.43 -9.83
CA ALA A 33 -7.83 1.11 -10.97
C ALA A 33 -7.78 -0.41 -11.20
N PRO A 34 -8.69 -1.02 -11.98
CA PRO A 34 -8.74 -2.48 -12.13
C PRO A 34 -7.43 -3.15 -12.55
N ASP A 35 -6.55 -2.46 -13.27
CA ASP A 35 -5.23 -2.94 -13.72
C ASP A 35 -4.06 -2.16 -13.12
N TRP A 36 -4.30 -1.32 -12.10
CA TRP A 36 -3.28 -0.48 -11.49
C TRP A 36 -3.24 -0.63 -9.98
N VAL A 37 -2.10 -1.08 -9.47
CA VAL A 37 -1.78 -1.12 -8.05
C VAL A 37 -0.74 -0.04 -7.75
N MET A 38 -0.91 0.67 -6.66
CA MET A 38 0.07 1.63 -6.12
C MET A 38 0.77 1.01 -4.91
N THR A 39 2.07 1.30 -4.78
CA THR A 39 2.93 0.84 -3.69
C THR A 39 4.15 1.76 -3.55
N ALA A 40 5.09 1.45 -2.66
CA ALA A 40 6.34 2.19 -2.50
C ALA A 40 7.36 1.78 -3.58
N ALA A 41 8.26 2.67 -3.97
CA ALA A 41 9.30 2.36 -4.96
C ALA A 41 10.34 1.38 -4.42
N HIS A 42 10.67 1.46 -3.13
CA HIS A 42 11.60 0.53 -2.48
C HIS A 42 11.08 -0.92 -2.45
N CYS A 43 9.78 -1.15 -2.67
CA CYS A 43 9.18 -2.49 -2.76
C CYS A 43 9.53 -3.24 -4.07
N LEU A 44 10.31 -2.63 -4.97
CA LEU A 44 10.83 -3.28 -6.18
C LEU A 44 11.97 -4.26 -5.83
N LEU A 45 11.63 -5.35 -5.13
CA LEU A 45 12.57 -6.36 -4.60
C LEU A 45 12.62 -7.63 -5.47
N GLY A 46 12.20 -7.54 -6.73
CA GLY A 46 12.19 -8.66 -7.69
C GLY A 46 10.86 -8.81 -8.42
N ASN A 47 10.55 -10.03 -8.85
CA ASN A 47 9.29 -10.34 -9.52
C ASN A 47 8.12 -10.34 -8.53
N ILE A 48 7.25 -9.34 -8.65
CA ILE A 48 6.10 -9.17 -7.76
C ILE A 48 4.91 -10.01 -8.26
N THR A 49 4.32 -10.76 -7.33
CA THR A 49 2.97 -11.33 -7.45
C THR A 49 2.01 -10.50 -6.61
N ILE A 50 0.92 -10.06 -7.23
CA ILE A 50 -0.14 -9.29 -6.59
C ILE A 50 -1.24 -10.26 -6.13
N VAL A 51 -1.61 -10.20 -4.86
CA VAL A 51 -2.77 -10.91 -4.31
C VAL A 51 -3.80 -9.88 -3.82
N LEU A 52 -4.98 -9.88 -4.42
CA LEU A 52 -6.11 -9.01 -4.06
C LEU A 52 -7.19 -9.82 -3.34
N GLY A 53 -8.03 -9.16 -2.54
CA GLY A 53 -9.19 -9.79 -1.89
C GLY A 53 -8.84 -10.83 -0.82
N ALA A 54 -7.62 -10.76 -0.28
CA ALA A 54 -7.18 -11.59 0.82
C ALA A 54 -7.55 -10.98 2.18
N HIS A 55 -7.91 -11.81 3.15
CA HIS A 55 -7.81 -11.48 4.57
C HIS A 55 -6.63 -12.22 5.20
N ASN A 56 -6.60 -13.56 5.08
CA ASN A 56 -5.47 -14.40 5.46
C ASN A 56 -4.60 -14.77 4.24
N ILE A 57 -3.36 -14.28 4.18
CA ILE A 57 -2.45 -14.49 3.04
C ILE A 57 -1.86 -15.91 2.96
N GLN A 58 -2.00 -16.74 4.00
CA GLN A 58 -1.57 -18.14 3.97
C GLN A 58 -2.67 -19.09 3.53
N GLU A 59 -3.94 -18.67 3.61
CA GLU A 59 -5.08 -19.50 3.24
C GLU A 59 -5.49 -19.25 1.78
N PRO A 60 -5.85 -20.30 1.03
CA PRO A 60 -6.40 -20.16 -0.31
C PRO A 60 -7.88 -19.73 -0.24
N GLU A 61 -8.14 -18.45 0.04
CA GLU A 61 -9.50 -17.92 0.13
C GLU A 61 -10.13 -17.78 -1.27
N ARG A 62 -11.40 -18.16 -1.41
CA ARG A 62 -12.13 -18.06 -2.70
C ARG A 62 -12.30 -16.62 -3.20
N THR A 63 -12.12 -15.64 -2.32
CA THR A 63 -12.19 -14.21 -2.59
C THR A 63 -10.92 -13.68 -3.28
N GLN A 64 -9.82 -14.44 -3.21
CA GLN A 64 -8.52 -13.98 -3.69
C GLN A 64 -8.43 -13.95 -5.21
N GLN A 65 -7.72 -12.94 -5.71
CA GLN A 65 -7.32 -12.84 -7.10
C GLN A 65 -5.81 -12.65 -7.20
N THR A 66 -5.12 -13.67 -7.71
CA THR A 66 -3.69 -13.61 -7.98
C THR A 66 -3.43 -13.05 -9.37
N ARG A 67 -2.51 -12.08 -9.46
CA ARG A 67 -2.12 -11.38 -10.68
C ARG A 67 -0.60 -11.25 -10.75
N GLY A 68 -0.05 -11.29 -11.97
CA GLY A 68 1.34 -10.93 -12.20
C GLY A 68 1.47 -9.42 -12.44
N VAL A 69 2.70 -8.92 -12.46
CA VAL A 69 2.99 -7.56 -12.95
C VAL A 69 3.41 -7.61 -14.41
N LEU A 70 2.81 -6.75 -15.24
CA LEU A 70 3.20 -6.50 -16.63
C LEU A 70 4.38 -5.54 -16.70
N LYS A 71 4.27 -4.44 -15.94
CA LYS A 71 5.25 -3.36 -15.95
C LYS A 71 5.28 -2.62 -14.63
N TYR A 72 6.49 -2.25 -14.24
CA TYR A 72 6.80 -1.47 -13.05
C TYR A 72 7.06 -0.02 -13.49
N TYR A 73 6.48 0.93 -12.75
CA TYR A 73 6.69 2.36 -12.95
C TYR A 73 7.05 2.98 -11.60
N PRO A 74 8.29 2.80 -11.09
CA PRO A 74 8.77 3.62 -9.98
C PRO A 74 8.81 5.09 -10.41
N HIS A 75 8.66 6.00 -9.46
CA HIS A 75 8.86 7.42 -9.75
C HIS A 75 10.27 7.62 -10.32
N PRO A 76 10.44 8.33 -11.45
CA PRO A 76 11.75 8.46 -12.12
C PRO A 76 12.80 9.18 -11.27
N GLU A 77 12.35 9.95 -10.28
CA GLU A 77 13.21 10.69 -9.33
C GLU A 77 13.27 10.02 -7.95
N TYR A 78 12.91 8.72 -7.86
CA TYR A 78 13.11 7.97 -6.62
C TYR A 78 14.60 7.94 -6.26
N ASN A 79 14.91 8.30 -5.02
CA ASN A 79 16.26 8.31 -4.49
C ASN A 79 16.30 7.44 -3.23
N SER A 80 17.06 6.35 -3.25
CA SER A 80 17.14 5.37 -2.16
C SER A 80 17.92 5.86 -0.94
N GLU A 81 18.79 6.85 -1.08
CA GLU A 81 19.57 7.41 0.05
C GLU A 81 18.70 8.32 0.92
N THR A 82 17.88 9.15 0.29
CA THR A 82 16.99 10.10 0.96
C THR A 82 15.56 9.57 1.14
N VAL A 83 15.26 8.44 0.51
CA VAL A 83 13.91 7.84 0.38
C VAL A 83 12.89 8.83 -0.21
N ALA A 84 13.38 9.80 -0.99
CA ALA A 84 12.53 10.78 -1.67
C ALA A 84 11.82 10.13 -2.87
N ASN A 85 10.58 10.56 -3.12
CA ASN A 85 9.75 10.07 -4.22
C ASN A 85 9.52 8.54 -4.20
N ASP A 86 9.40 7.99 -3.00
CA ASP A 86 9.18 6.56 -2.76
C ASP A 86 7.74 6.13 -3.08
N ILE A 87 7.41 6.14 -4.36
CA ILE A 87 6.10 5.77 -4.90
C ILE A 87 6.27 5.05 -6.24
N MET A 88 5.50 3.99 -6.45
CA MET A 88 5.51 3.16 -7.65
C MET A 88 4.09 2.76 -8.06
N LEU A 89 3.88 2.72 -9.37
CA LEU A 89 2.69 2.12 -9.98
C LEU A 89 3.05 0.79 -10.64
N LEU A 90 2.21 -0.21 -10.43
CA LEU A 90 2.28 -1.53 -11.04
C LEU A 90 1.12 -1.69 -12.01
N LYS A 91 1.42 -2.00 -13.28
CA LYS A 91 0.39 -2.41 -14.24
C LYS A 91 0.22 -3.92 -14.15
N ALA A 92 -0.95 -4.37 -13.70
CA ALA A 92 -1.24 -5.79 -13.50
C ALA A 92 -1.37 -6.51 -14.86
N ARG A 93 -1.06 -7.81 -14.85
CA ARG A 93 -1.42 -8.76 -15.92
C ARG A 93 -2.16 -9.94 -15.35
N GLN A 94 -2.88 -10.63 -16.22
CA GLN A 94 -3.41 -11.94 -15.91
C GLN A 94 -2.24 -12.84 -15.45
N CYS A 95 -2.37 -13.43 -14.26
CA CYS A 95 -1.42 -14.44 -13.83
C CYS A 95 -1.63 -15.69 -14.67
N CYS A 96 -0.53 -16.37 -15.03
CA CYS A 96 -0.63 -17.70 -15.62
C CYS A 96 -1.34 -18.60 -14.60
N SER A 97 -2.50 -19.13 -14.97
CA SER A 97 -3.15 -20.21 -14.22
C SER A 97 -2.10 -21.26 -13.93
N ARG A 98 -1.91 -21.67 -12.68
CA ARG A 98 -1.14 -22.88 -12.39
C ARG A 98 -1.78 -23.99 -13.22
N GLN A 99 -1.02 -24.59 -14.14
CA GLN A 99 -1.41 -25.80 -14.84
C GLN A 99 -1.87 -26.81 -13.79
N GLY A 100 -3.15 -27.18 -13.81
CA GLY A 100 -3.75 -28.08 -12.84
C GLY A 100 -5.26 -28.26 -12.98
N SER A 101 -5.98 -27.27 -13.52
CA SER A 101 -7.42 -27.43 -13.83
C SER A 101 -7.60 -27.77 -15.31
N ARG A 102 -7.62 -29.07 -15.60
CA ARG A 102 -8.17 -29.62 -16.85
C ARG A 102 -9.66 -29.26 -16.91
N GLY A 103 -10.01 -28.26 -17.72
CA GLY A 103 -11.41 -27.89 -17.94
C GLY A 103 -11.58 -26.58 -18.72
N LEU A 104 -11.63 -26.70 -20.05
CA LEU A 104 -12.50 -25.92 -20.94
C LEU A 104 -12.56 -24.39 -20.76
N SER A 105 -11.65 -23.68 -21.44
CA SER A 105 -11.96 -22.59 -22.40
C SER A 105 -10.71 -21.74 -22.66
N GLY A 106 -10.28 -21.69 -23.92
CA GLY A 106 -9.24 -20.81 -24.43
C GLY A 106 -9.67 -19.34 -24.49
N GLY A 107 -10.09 -18.78 -23.36
CA GLY A 107 -10.43 -17.37 -23.23
C GLY A 107 -9.19 -16.52 -22.99
N ARG A 108 -8.99 -15.47 -23.80
CA ARG A 108 -8.15 -14.31 -23.44
C ARG A 108 -8.65 -13.76 -22.11
N GLY A 109 -8.07 -14.17 -20.98
CA GLY A 109 -8.45 -13.58 -19.70
C GLY A 109 -8.00 -12.13 -19.63
N SER A 110 -8.81 -11.32 -18.95
CA SER A 110 -8.54 -9.89 -18.80
C SER A 110 -7.31 -9.68 -17.91
N SER A 111 -6.44 -8.74 -18.29
CA SER A 111 -5.36 -8.26 -17.40
C SER A 111 -5.88 -7.52 -16.16
N ARG A 112 -7.15 -7.10 -16.20
CA ARG A 112 -7.82 -6.33 -15.14
C ARG A 112 -8.29 -7.26 -14.02
N ALA A 113 -8.21 -6.80 -12.78
CA ALA A 113 -8.88 -7.40 -11.65
C ALA A 113 -10.41 -7.35 -11.85
N THR A 114 -11.08 -8.41 -11.43
CA THR A 114 -12.54 -8.49 -11.44
C THR A 114 -13.05 -7.78 -10.20
N LEU A 115 -13.65 -6.61 -10.34
CA LEU A 115 -14.19 -5.88 -9.20
C LEU A 115 -15.44 -6.59 -8.64
N ASN A 116 -15.50 -6.75 -7.32
CA ASN A 116 -16.59 -7.39 -6.60
C ASN A 116 -16.59 -6.89 -5.13
N ASP A 117 -17.30 -7.56 -4.23
CA ASP A 117 -17.37 -7.13 -2.82
C ASP A 117 -16.04 -7.21 -2.06
N TYR A 118 -15.11 -8.05 -2.52
CA TYR A 118 -13.81 -8.28 -1.90
C TYR A 118 -12.66 -7.55 -2.60
N VAL A 119 -12.88 -7.11 -3.85
CA VAL A 119 -11.88 -6.42 -4.68
C VAL A 119 -12.50 -5.14 -5.25
N LYS A 120 -12.10 -3.99 -4.71
CA LYS A 120 -12.56 -2.66 -5.13
C LYS A 120 -11.38 -1.71 -5.27
N THR A 121 -11.56 -0.62 -6.00
CA THR A 121 -10.54 0.42 -6.12
C THR A 121 -10.72 1.46 -5.01
N ILE A 122 -9.64 2.03 -4.50
CA ILE A 122 -9.70 3.21 -3.61
C ILE A 122 -9.49 4.50 -4.40
N PRO A 123 -10.27 5.57 -4.16
CA PRO A 123 -10.08 6.83 -4.88
C PRO A 123 -8.78 7.54 -4.47
N LEU A 124 -8.20 8.23 -5.45
CA LEU A 124 -7.06 9.12 -5.25
C LEU A 124 -7.51 10.51 -4.75
N PRO A 125 -6.60 11.32 -4.17
CA PRO A 125 -6.91 12.68 -3.75
C PRO A 125 -7.32 13.53 -4.96
N LYS A 126 -8.33 14.38 -4.77
CA LYS A 126 -8.84 15.28 -5.82
C LYS A 126 -7.98 16.54 -5.99
N THR A 127 -7.34 16.98 -4.91
CA THR A 127 -6.56 18.21 -4.84
C THR A 127 -5.11 17.92 -4.47
N SER A 128 -4.21 18.84 -4.81
CA SER A 128 -2.79 18.81 -4.43
C SER A 128 -2.52 19.39 -3.03
N SER A 129 -3.56 19.78 -2.31
CA SER A 129 -3.48 20.39 -0.98
C SER A 129 -2.93 19.41 0.06
N ASP A 130 -2.24 19.94 1.06
CA ASP A 130 -1.86 19.17 2.24
C ASP A 130 -3.09 18.81 3.08
N LEU A 131 -2.99 17.69 3.80
CA LEU A 131 -3.97 17.33 4.81
C LEU A 131 -3.79 18.23 6.04
N PRO A 132 -4.88 18.74 6.63
CA PRO A 132 -4.80 19.45 7.90
C PRO A 132 -4.14 18.59 9.00
N THR A 133 -3.39 19.23 9.88
CA THR A 133 -2.85 18.57 11.08
C THR A 133 -3.99 18.00 11.91
N GLY A 134 -3.81 16.80 12.45
CA GLY A 134 -4.81 16.11 13.26
C GLY A 134 -5.89 15.38 12.44
N THR A 135 -5.87 15.47 11.10
CA THR A 135 -6.76 14.67 10.24
C THR A 135 -6.64 13.20 10.60
N LYS A 136 -7.78 12.57 10.90
CA LYS A 136 -7.86 11.15 11.24
C LYS A 136 -7.75 10.30 9.98
N CYS A 137 -6.89 9.30 10.05
CA CYS A 137 -6.63 8.37 8.97
C CYS A 137 -6.56 6.95 9.53
N SER A 138 -6.56 5.96 8.65
CA SER A 138 -6.24 4.59 8.96
C SER A 138 -5.13 4.07 8.05
N ILE A 139 -4.43 3.07 8.55
CA ILE A 139 -3.49 2.25 7.81
C ILE A 139 -3.87 0.79 8.03
N ALA A 140 -3.58 -0.06 7.05
CA ALA A 140 -3.79 -1.49 7.16
C ALA A 140 -2.68 -2.23 6.41
N GLY A 141 -2.38 -3.44 6.85
CA GLY A 141 -1.37 -4.28 6.22
C GLY A 141 -1.18 -5.63 6.90
N TRP A 142 -0.23 -6.40 6.37
CA TRP A 142 0.16 -7.72 6.86
C TRP A 142 1.58 -7.70 7.43
N GLY A 143 2.04 -6.52 7.85
CA GLY A 143 3.33 -6.34 8.49
C GLY A 143 3.41 -6.95 9.90
N LEU A 144 4.55 -6.76 10.56
CA LEU A 144 4.76 -7.25 11.93
C LEU A 144 3.79 -6.58 12.91
N ILE A 145 3.16 -7.38 13.77
CA ILE A 145 2.26 -6.91 14.85
C ILE A 145 3.04 -6.62 16.15
N ASP A 146 4.17 -7.30 16.36
CA ASP A 146 5.16 -6.99 17.38
C ASP A 146 6.57 -7.41 16.91
N ASP A 147 7.59 -7.24 17.75
CA ASP A 147 9.00 -7.49 17.40
C ASP A 147 9.28 -8.94 16.95
N ASP A 148 8.43 -9.90 17.33
CA ASP A 148 8.65 -11.33 17.10
C ASP A 148 7.54 -12.02 16.30
N HIS A 149 6.36 -11.38 16.14
CA HIS A 149 5.19 -11.99 15.50
C HIS A 149 4.79 -11.28 14.21
N ALA A 150 4.89 -12.01 13.10
CA ALA A 150 4.21 -11.67 11.86
C ALA A 150 2.75 -12.14 11.91
N THR A 151 1.83 -11.31 11.44
CA THR A 151 0.44 -11.75 11.21
C THR A 151 0.29 -12.28 9.78
N HIS A 152 -0.51 -13.33 9.63
CA HIS A 152 -0.97 -13.78 8.31
C HIS A 152 -2.30 -13.14 7.90
N LYS A 153 -2.97 -12.49 8.86
CA LYS A 153 -4.24 -11.80 8.66
C LYS A 153 -4.05 -10.29 8.56
N LEU A 154 -4.97 -9.61 7.89
CA LEU A 154 -4.92 -8.16 7.74
C LEU A 154 -5.17 -7.49 9.10
N PHE A 155 -4.28 -6.58 9.49
CA PHE A 155 -4.43 -5.73 10.67
C PHE A 155 -4.64 -4.29 10.24
N GLU A 156 -5.30 -3.51 11.10
CA GLU A 156 -5.51 -2.08 10.91
C GLU A 156 -5.26 -1.28 12.19
N THR A 157 -4.92 0.00 12.00
CA THR A 157 -4.86 0.96 13.10
C THR A 157 -5.23 2.38 12.64
N LYS A 158 -5.57 3.21 13.61
CA LYS A 158 -5.93 4.63 13.40
C LYS A 158 -4.73 5.51 13.71
N VAL A 159 -4.43 6.43 12.80
CA VAL A 159 -3.35 7.41 12.92
C VAL A 159 -3.88 8.82 12.67
N SER A 160 -3.10 9.83 13.03
CA SER A 160 -3.44 11.22 12.78
C SER A 160 -2.29 11.92 12.07
N VAL A 161 -2.62 12.84 11.15
CA VAL A 161 -1.61 13.62 10.42
C VAL A 161 -0.85 14.55 11.36
N TYR A 162 0.47 14.53 11.28
CA TYR A 162 1.36 15.45 11.99
C TYR A 162 1.58 16.71 11.17
N SER A 163 1.73 17.86 11.86
CA SER A 163 2.20 19.07 11.19
C SER A 163 3.62 18.85 10.65
N ARG A 164 3.92 19.34 9.44
CA ARG A 164 5.28 19.26 8.86
C ARG A 164 6.36 19.81 9.81
N ARG A 165 6.07 20.91 10.51
CA ARG A 165 6.98 21.51 11.49
C ARG A 165 7.38 20.52 12.59
N LYS A 166 6.40 19.86 13.23
CA LYS A 166 6.67 18.82 14.24
C LYS A 166 7.40 17.63 13.62
N CYS A 167 6.98 17.18 12.44
CA CYS A 167 7.60 16.01 11.82
C CYS A 167 9.08 16.24 11.46
N ARG A 168 9.46 17.46 11.05
CA ARG A 168 10.86 17.83 10.79
C ARG A 168 11.78 17.77 12.01
N LEU A 169 11.23 17.79 13.22
CA LEU A 169 12.03 17.58 14.43
C LEU A 169 12.55 16.14 14.53
N PHE A 170 11.81 15.18 13.95
CA PHE A 170 12.19 13.77 13.89
C PHE A 170 12.90 13.44 12.58
N TYR A 171 12.44 14.02 11.46
CA TYR A 171 12.96 13.76 10.11
C TYR A 171 13.45 15.07 9.45
N PRO A 172 14.71 15.48 9.65
CA PRO A 172 15.23 16.76 9.17
C PRO A 172 15.11 16.95 7.64
N HIS A 173 15.12 15.86 6.87
CA HIS A 173 15.07 15.87 5.40
C HIS A 173 13.64 15.80 4.82
N LEU A 174 12.60 15.97 5.64
CA LEU A 174 11.21 15.90 5.20
C LEU A 174 10.87 17.01 4.17
N ASN A 175 10.57 16.59 2.94
CA ASN A 175 10.20 17.47 1.83
C ASN A 175 8.68 17.50 1.54
N SER A 176 8.26 18.31 0.57
CA SER A 176 6.84 18.50 0.21
C SER A 176 6.17 17.24 -0.36
N GLY A 177 6.96 16.31 -0.91
CA GLY A 177 6.51 15.00 -1.39
C GLY A 177 6.18 14.00 -0.28
N MET A 178 6.41 14.34 0.99
CA MET A 178 6.17 13.47 2.13
C MET A 178 5.08 14.02 3.06
N VAL A 179 4.43 13.14 3.81
CA VAL A 179 3.51 13.46 4.91
C VAL A 179 3.78 12.52 6.07
N CYS A 180 3.56 12.98 7.30
CA CYS A 180 3.76 12.16 8.49
C CYS A 180 2.44 11.91 9.19
N ALA A 181 2.26 10.69 9.68
CA ALA A 181 1.10 10.31 10.46
C ALA A 181 1.53 9.29 11.50
N GLY A 182 0.83 9.29 12.63
CA GLY A 182 1.07 8.34 13.72
C GLY A 182 0.05 8.57 14.84
N SER A 183 0.07 7.73 15.86
CA SER A 183 -0.68 8.02 17.09
C SER A 183 0.06 9.03 17.97
N PHE A 184 -0.68 10.00 18.52
CA PHE A 184 -0.12 11.03 19.42
C PHE A 184 0.05 10.54 20.87
N HIS A 185 -0.61 9.44 21.24
CA HIS A 185 -0.77 9.03 22.65
C HIS A 185 -0.37 7.57 22.91
N GLU A 186 -0.15 6.81 21.84
CA GLU A 186 0.14 5.37 21.90
C GLU A 186 1.23 5.10 20.87
N LEU A 187 1.96 4.00 21.01
CA LEU A 187 2.99 3.59 20.04
C LEU A 187 2.40 3.03 18.73
N LYS A 188 1.24 3.50 18.27
CA LYS A 188 0.58 2.96 17.07
C LYS A 188 1.10 3.60 15.79
N ASP A 189 1.74 2.81 14.94
CA ASP A 189 2.20 3.22 13.60
C ASP A 189 2.25 2.06 12.60
N SER A 190 2.74 2.33 11.38
CA SER A 190 3.08 1.30 10.38
C SER A 190 4.33 0.51 10.75
N SER A 191 4.39 -0.73 10.27
CA SER A 191 5.42 -1.72 10.54
C SER A 191 6.21 -2.16 9.32
N GLN A 192 7.23 -3.01 9.56
CA GLN A 192 7.83 -3.80 8.50
C GLN A 192 6.78 -4.69 7.83
N GLY A 193 6.69 -4.64 6.50
CA GLY A 193 5.70 -5.37 5.70
C GLY A 193 4.43 -4.58 5.38
N ASP A 194 4.18 -3.44 6.04
CA ASP A 194 3.12 -2.50 5.65
C ASP A 194 3.58 -1.50 4.60
N SER A 195 4.90 -1.38 4.39
CA SER A 195 5.50 -0.56 3.36
C SER A 195 4.79 -0.73 2.02
N GLY A 196 4.45 0.38 1.38
CA GLY A 196 3.64 0.41 0.17
C GLY A 196 2.13 0.38 0.38
N GLY A 197 1.66 0.07 1.58
CA GLY A 197 0.24 0.16 1.96
C GLY A 197 -0.30 1.60 1.94
N PRO A 198 -1.64 1.79 1.91
CA PRO A 198 -2.24 3.11 1.86
C PRO A 198 -2.37 3.76 3.24
N LEU A 199 -2.09 5.05 3.32
CA LEU A 199 -2.65 5.94 4.34
C LEU A 199 -4.01 6.44 3.86
N VAL A 200 -5.09 6.01 4.50
CA VAL A 200 -6.47 6.31 4.09
C VAL A 200 -7.06 7.39 4.97
N CYS A 201 -7.41 8.53 4.38
CA CYS A 201 -8.09 9.62 5.08
C CYS A 201 -9.28 10.09 4.24
N ASN A 202 -10.42 10.38 4.88
CA ASN A 202 -11.64 10.83 4.19
C ASN A 202 -12.03 9.89 3.02
N LYS A 203 -11.90 8.57 3.22
CA LYS A 203 -12.21 7.52 2.23
C LYS A 203 -11.37 7.55 0.94
N ALA A 204 -10.22 8.22 0.95
CA ALA A 204 -9.27 8.26 -0.16
C ALA A 204 -7.86 7.88 0.28
N ALA A 205 -7.08 7.29 -0.63
CA ALA A 205 -5.65 7.04 -0.39
C ALA A 205 -4.91 8.37 -0.48
N GLN A 206 -4.35 8.85 0.63
CA GLN A 206 -3.63 10.13 0.73
C GLN A 206 -2.12 9.97 0.78
N GLY A 207 -1.65 8.81 1.24
CA GLY A 207 -0.23 8.50 1.33
C GLY A 207 0.06 7.04 1.03
N VAL A 208 1.34 6.76 0.79
CA VAL A 208 1.91 5.41 0.66
C VAL A 208 2.89 5.22 1.81
N VAL A 209 2.72 4.18 2.64
CA VAL A 209 3.67 3.85 3.73
C VAL A 209 5.07 3.72 3.13
N SER A 210 6.05 4.45 3.69
CA SER A 210 7.39 4.55 3.10
C SER A 210 8.48 4.14 4.11
N PHE A 211 8.69 4.93 5.16
CA PHE A 211 9.70 4.65 6.19
C PHE A 211 9.31 5.26 7.54
N GLY A 212 9.99 4.88 8.60
CA GLY A 212 9.82 5.48 9.92
C GLY A 212 10.78 4.88 10.93
N TYR A 213 10.87 5.52 12.09
CA TYR A 213 11.50 4.92 13.28
C TYR A 213 10.57 3.92 13.96
N ASP A 214 11.05 3.26 15.01
CA ASP A 214 10.23 2.34 15.82
C ASP A 214 9.16 3.05 16.67
N THR A 215 9.18 4.39 16.68
CA THR A 215 8.19 5.21 17.37
C THR A 215 7.50 6.17 16.39
N PRO A 216 6.22 6.49 16.62
CA PRO A 216 5.50 7.45 15.78
C PRO A 216 6.13 8.85 15.78
N PRO A 217 6.04 9.59 14.66
CA PRO A 217 5.26 9.26 13.46
C PRO A 217 6.06 8.54 12.37
N GLY A 218 5.38 7.73 11.57
CA GLY A 218 5.86 7.22 10.29
C GLY A 218 5.77 8.29 9.18
N VAL A 219 6.52 8.05 8.12
CA VAL A 219 6.59 8.90 6.92
C VAL A 219 5.99 8.15 5.73
N TYR A 220 5.19 8.89 4.97
CA TYR A 220 4.43 8.39 3.83
C TYR A 220 4.73 9.25 2.61
N ALA A 221 4.84 8.66 1.42
CA ALA A 221 4.85 9.42 0.18
C ALA A 221 3.47 10.05 -0.04
N ARG A 222 3.41 11.38 -0.13
CA ARG A 222 2.17 12.18 -0.23
C ARG A 222 1.61 12.11 -1.65
N ILE A 223 0.58 11.30 -1.86
CA ILE A 223 0.01 11.00 -3.19
C ILE A 223 -0.43 12.27 -3.92
N SER A 224 -0.97 13.26 -3.21
CA SER A 224 -1.41 14.53 -3.78
C SER A 224 -0.29 15.32 -4.48
N ASN A 225 0.97 15.11 -4.07
CA ASN A 225 2.17 15.67 -4.71
C ASN A 225 2.45 15.06 -6.09
N TYR A 226 2.04 13.81 -6.31
CA TYR A 226 2.41 13.00 -7.46
C TYR A 226 1.28 12.82 -8.48
N LEU A 227 0.15 13.50 -8.31
CA LEU A 227 -1.05 13.32 -9.16
C LEU A 227 -0.77 13.52 -10.66
N SER A 228 0.10 14.47 -11.03
CA SER A 228 0.47 14.69 -12.43
C SER A 228 1.19 13.48 -13.03
N TRP A 229 2.20 12.97 -12.31
CA TRP A 229 2.94 11.77 -12.71
C TRP A 229 2.03 10.53 -12.73
N ILE A 230 1.18 10.34 -11.71
CA ILE A 230 0.23 9.23 -11.64
C ILE A 230 -0.68 9.22 -12.88
N LYS A 231 -1.33 10.36 -13.17
CA LYS A 231 -2.25 10.49 -14.31
C LYS A 231 -1.55 10.26 -15.64
N LYS A 232 -0.31 10.76 -15.81
CA LYS A 232 0.48 10.54 -17.03
C LYS A 232 0.87 9.07 -17.20
N THR A 233 1.23 8.41 -16.11
CA THR A 233 1.67 7.00 -16.11
C THR A 233 0.51 6.05 -16.37
N MET A 234 -0.65 6.27 -15.75
CA MET A 234 -1.84 5.42 -15.91
C MET A 234 -2.46 5.45 -17.32
N LYS A 235 -2.02 6.37 -18.19
CA LYS A 235 -2.40 6.44 -19.61
C LYS A 235 -1.53 5.57 -20.52
N LYS A 236 -0.41 5.02 -20.03
CA LYS A 236 0.46 4.10 -20.76
C LYS A 236 -0.08 2.68 -20.68
#